data_AF-A0A1C3EKN2-F1
#
_entry.id   AF-A0A1C3EKN2-F1
#
_cell.length_a   1.000
_cell.length_b   1.000
_cell.length_c   1.000
_cell.angle_alpha   90.00
_cell.angle_beta   90.00
_cell.angle_gamma   90.00
#
_symmetry.space_group_name_H-M   'P 1'
#
loop_
_entity.id
_entity.type
_entity.pdbx_description
1 polymer ?
#
loop_
_entity_poly.entity_id
_entity_poly.type
_entity_poly.pdbx_seq_one_letter_code
_entity_poly.pdbx_strand_id
1 'polypeptide(L)' 'MKDLDELLTGMPEKKPEVPLPSLDEQKKIAAELKELEEKGELTPEILEKYFGKICPE' A
#
# COMPACT_ATOMS: atom_id res chain seq x y z
N MET A 1 30.26 20.66 5.74
CA MET A 1 28.90 20.19 5.41
C MET A 1 29.13 18.99 4.51
N LYS A 2 28.69 17.78 4.89
CA LYS A 2 28.72 16.68 3.94
C LYS A 2 27.73 17.03 2.84
N ASP A 3 28.25 17.13 1.63
CA ASP A 3 27.54 17.63 0.47
C ASP A 3 26.31 16.78 0.21
N LEU A 4 25.16 17.43 0.08
CA LEU A 4 23.86 16.79 -0.19
C LEU A 4 23.96 15.79 -1.35
N ASP A 5 24.85 16.08 -2.31
CA ASP A 5 25.18 15.24 -3.45
C ASP A 5 25.78 13.87 -3.05
N GLU A 6 26.63 13.81 -2.02
CA GLU A 6 27.23 12.56 -1.50
C GLU A 6 26.15 11.67 -0.83
N LEU A 7 25.11 12.30 -0.27
CA LEU A 7 23.96 11.61 0.33
C LEU A 7 22.99 11.04 -0.72
N LEU A 8 22.89 11.70 -1.87
CA LEU A 8 22.01 11.32 -2.97
C LEU A 8 22.63 10.26 -3.90
N THR A 9 23.97 10.15 -3.94
CA THR A 9 24.67 9.23 -4.84
C THR A 9 24.42 7.74 -4.53
N GLY A 10 23.93 7.43 -3.33
CA GLY A 10 23.60 6.08 -2.88
C GLY A 10 22.10 5.77 -2.78
N MET A 11 21.22 6.69 -3.17
CA MET A 11 19.79 6.44 -3.12
C MET A 11 19.38 5.44 -4.23
N PRO A 12 18.69 4.34 -3.89
CA PRO A 12 18.17 3.43 -4.90
C PRO A 12 17.21 4.18 -5.82
N GLU A 13 17.20 3.79 -7.11
CA GLU A 13 16.24 4.34 -8.07
C GLU A 13 14.83 4.22 -7.49
N LYS A 14 14.09 5.32 -7.52
CA LYS A 14 12.74 5.37 -6.99
C LYS A 14 11.89 4.35 -7.77
N LYS A 15 11.57 3.22 -7.14
CA LYS A 15 10.68 2.21 -7.72
C LYS A 15 9.37 2.92 -8.12
N PRO A 16 8.74 2.51 -9.24
CA PRO A 16 7.45 3.07 -9.64
C PRO A 16 6.47 2.91 -8.48
N GLU A 17 6.01 4.03 -7.93
CA GLU A 17 5.02 4.03 -6.87
C GLU A 17 3.73 3.45 -7.41
N VAL A 18 3.20 2.44 -6.73
CA VAL A 18 1.84 1.96 -7.03
C VAL A 18 0.88 3.04 -6.57
N PRO A 19 0.03 3.60 -7.46
CA PRO A 19 -0.86 4.68 -7.08
C PRO A 19 -1.82 4.19 -6.00
N LEU A 20 -1.95 4.98 -4.95
CA LEU A 20 -2.95 4.74 -3.92
C LEU A 20 -4.36 4.89 -4.53
N PRO A 21 -5.33 4.08 -4.08
CA PRO A 21 -6.73 4.27 -4.46
C PRO A 21 -7.24 5.64 -4.03
N SER A 22 -8.22 6.19 -4.77
CA SER A 22 -8.91 7.42 -4.40
C SER A 22 -9.70 7.28 -3.09
N LEU A 23 -10.09 8.40 -2.47
CA LEU A 23 -10.86 8.37 -1.22
C LEU A 23 -12.19 7.61 -1.34
N ASP A 24 -12.87 7.71 -2.49
CA ASP A 24 -14.12 7.00 -2.72
C ASP A 24 -13.89 5.49 -2.90
N GLU A 25 -12.79 5.10 -3.52
CA GLU A 25 -12.38 3.69 -3.60
C GLU A 25 -11.98 3.15 -2.22
N GLN A 26 -11.22 3.91 -1.43
CA GLN A 26 -10.86 3.54 -0.06
C GLN A 26 -12.09 3.29 0.82
N LYS A 27 -13.12 4.15 0.71
CA LYS A 27 -14.38 3.97 1.45
C LYS A 27 -15.11 2.69 1.05
N LYS A 28 -15.14 2.35 -0.26
CA LYS A 28 -15.74 1.10 -0.76
C LYS A 28 -14.99 -0.12 -0.23
N ILE A 29 -13.66 -0.10 -0.28
CA ILE A 29 -12.80 -1.15 0.26
C ILE A 29 -13.08 -1.34 1.76
N ALA A 30 -13.13 -0.24 2.53
CA ALA A 30 -13.41 -0.31 3.97
C ALA A 30 -14.80 -0.89 4.28
N ALA A 31 -15.83 -0.55 3.51
CA ALA A 31 -17.17 -1.10 3.68
C ALA A 31 -17.20 -2.62 3.40
N GLU A 32 -16.56 -3.07 2.33
CA GLU A 32 -16.48 -4.49 1.98
C GLU A 32 -15.73 -5.30 3.06
N LEU A 33 -14.58 -4.80 3.52
CA LEU A 33 -13.81 -5.47 4.57
C LEU A 33 -14.60 -5.58 5.88
N LYS A 34 -15.40 -4.55 6.22
CA LYS A 34 -16.27 -4.58 7.40
C LYS A 34 -17.38 -5.62 7.28
N GLU A 35 -18.02 -5.75 6.11
CA GLU A 35 -19.02 -6.80 5.89
C GLU A 35 -18.42 -8.20 6.01
N LEU A 36 -17.19 -8.40 5.53
CA LEU A 36 -16.48 -9.68 5.65
C LEU A 36 -16.08 -9.98 7.10
N GLU A 37 -15.69 -8.96 7.86
CA GLU A 37 -15.41 -9.08 9.30
C GLU A 37 -16.66 -9.52 10.07
N GLU A 38 -17.81 -8.87 9.82
CA GLU A 38 -19.08 -9.20 10.46
C GLU A 38 -19.56 -10.63 10.14
N LYS A 39 -19.24 -11.14 8.94
CA LYS A 39 -19.53 -12.53 8.53
C LYS A 39 -18.51 -13.55 9.05
N GLY A 40 -17.37 -13.10 9.61
CA GLY A 40 -16.26 -13.97 9.97
C GLY A 40 -15.49 -14.54 8.78
N GLU A 41 -15.60 -13.91 7.61
CA GLU A 41 -15.00 -14.33 6.34
C GLU A 41 -13.74 -13.51 5.97
N LEU A 42 -13.35 -12.55 6.80
CA LEU A 42 -12.16 -11.72 6.55
C LEU A 42 -10.87 -12.52 6.80
N THR A 43 -10.27 -13.05 5.73
CA THR A 43 -9.02 -13.84 5.79
C THR A 43 -7.78 -13.04 5.35
N PRO A 44 -6.56 -13.47 5.73
CA PRO A 44 -5.31 -12.86 5.26
C PRO A 44 -5.21 -12.81 3.72
N GLU A 45 -5.65 -13.86 3.04
CA GLU A 45 -5.62 -13.96 1.57
C GLU A 45 -6.54 -12.93 0.91
N ILE A 46 -7.60 -12.50 1.59
CA ILE A 46 -8.46 -11.40 1.13
C ILE A 46 -7.76 -10.06 1.35
N LEU A 47 -7.14 -9.86 2.51
CA LEU A 47 -6.39 -8.63 2.82
C LEU A 47 -5.23 -8.40 1.84
N GLU A 48 -4.54 -9.45 1.42
CA GLU A 48 -3.45 -9.37 0.44
C GLU A 48 -3.87 -8.76 -0.90
N LYS A 49 -5.15 -8.90 -1.31
CA LYS A 49 -5.66 -8.27 -2.54
C LYS A 49 -5.64 -6.75 -2.50
N TYR A 50 -5.75 -6.19 -1.29
CA TYR A 50 -5.81 -4.75 -1.04
C TYR A 50 -4.46 -4.18 -0.58
N PHE A 51 -3.70 -4.93 0.22
CA PHE A 51 -2.45 -4.45 0.84
C PHE A 51 -1.18 -5.02 0.20
N GLY A 52 -1.22 -6.21 -0.42
CA GLY A 52 -0.06 -6.88 -1.00
C GLY A 52 0.52 -6.19 -2.24
N LYS A 53 -0.20 -5.23 -2.83
CA LYS A 53 0.23 -4.47 -4.00
C LYS A 53 1.05 -3.21 -3.65
N ILE A 54 1.11 -2.81 -2.39
CA ILE A 54 1.57 -1.46 -2.01
C ILE A 54 3.07 -1.42 -1.69
N CYS A 55 3.73 -2.54 -1.36
CA CYS A 55 5.17 -2.57 -1.05
C CYS A 55 5.87 -3.86 -1.53
N PRO A 56 6.46 -3.89 -2.73
CA PRO A 56 7.52 -4.85 -3.03
C PRO A 56 8.86 -4.33 -2.48
N GLU A 57 9.42 -5.03 -1.48
CA GLU A 57 10.77 -4.79 -0.92
C GLU A 57 11.87 -4.74 -1.99
#